data_AF-A0A0R1PHY0-F1
#
_entry.id   AF-A0A0R1PHY0-F1
#
_cell.length_a   1.000
_cell.length_b   1.000
_cell.length_c   1.000
_cell.angle_alpha   90.00
_cell.angle_beta   90.00
_cell.angle_gamma   90.00
#
_symmetry.space_group_name_H-M   'P 1'
#
loop_
_entity.id
_entity.type
_entity.pdbx_description
1 polymer ?
#
loop_
_entity_poly.entity_id
_entity_poly.type
_entity_poly.pdbx_seq_one_letter_code
_entity_poly.pdbx_strand_id
1 'polypeptide(L)'
;MPDYLTFLVSGVVEHQDDLDKKISEHLKNKWTVQRLSRIDRSILRVGLFEMENSLEVPRKVAIDEAIEMAGDFGDKDSKSFINGILSNFVEG
;
A
#
# COMPACT_ATOMS: atom_id res chain seq x y z
N MET A 1 -19.50 10.61 -4.44
CA MET A 1 -18.43 9.86 -3.74
C MET A 1 -17.61 10.90 -2.98
N PRO A 2 -17.18 10.66 -1.73
CA PRO A 2 -16.32 11.63 -1.03
C PRO A 2 -15.09 11.97 -1.88
N ASP A 3 -14.66 13.23 -1.88
CA ASP A 3 -13.55 13.70 -2.71
C ASP A 3 -12.25 12.93 -2.41
N TYR A 4 -12.01 12.64 -1.12
CA TYR A 4 -10.85 11.86 -0.67
C TYR A 4 -10.83 10.42 -1.21
N LEU A 5 -11.99 9.75 -1.22
CA LEU A 5 -12.09 8.40 -1.76
C LEU A 5 -11.82 8.40 -3.28
N THR A 6 -12.27 9.43 -3.98
CA THR A 6 -12.00 9.60 -5.41
C THR A 6 -10.51 9.84 -5.66
N PHE A 7 -9.87 10.68 -4.83
CA PHE A 7 -8.43 10.91 -4.87
C PHE A 7 -7.63 9.61 -4.72
N LEU A 8 -7.93 8.81 -3.70
CA LEU A 8 -7.23 7.53 -3.48
C LEU A 8 -7.44 6.54 -4.63
N VAL A 9 -8.69 6.30 -5.02
CA VAL A 9 -9.00 5.26 -6.02
C VAL A 9 -8.49 5.65 -7.40
N SER A 10 -8.78 6.86 -7.87
CA SER A 10 -8.32 7.31 -9.17
C SER A 10 -6.80 7.42 -9.20
N GLY A 11 -6.20 7.98 -8.16
CA GLY A 11 -4.75 8.12 -8.06
C GLY A 11 -4.02 6.78 -8.08
N VAL A 12 -4.51 5.77 -7.36
CA VAL A 12 -3.97 4.40 -7.41
C VAL A 12 -4.07 3.79 -8.80
N VAL A 13 -5.20 4.00 -9.50
CA VAL A 13 -5.38 3.48 -10.86
C VAL A 13 -4.42 4.17 -11.85
N GLU A 14 -4.27 5.49 -11.75
CA GLU A 14 -3.39 6.30 -12.60
C GLU A 14 -1.91 5.98 -12.38
N HIS A 15 -1.50 5.71 -11.14
CA HIS A 15 -0.10 5.45 -10.76
C HIS A 15 0.21 3.95 -10.62
N GLN A 16 -0.69 3.07 -11.04
CA GLN A 16 -0.61 1.64 -10.73
C GLN A 16 0.74 1.01 -11.09
N ASP A 17 1.27 1.31 -12.28
CA ASP A 17 2.50 0.69 -12.77
C ASP A 17 3.74 1.19 -11.99
N ASP A 18 3.75 2.45 -11.57
CA ASP A 18 4.83 3.01 -10.73
C ASP A 18 4.77 2.45 -9.30
N LEU A 19 3.56 2.39 -8.72
CA LEU A 19 3.32 1.76 -7.42
C LEU A 19 3.76 0.29 -7.42
N ASP A 20 3.35 -0.48 -8.44
CA ASP A 20 3.74 -1.88 -8.58
C ASP A 20 5.25 -2.03 -8.72
N LYS A 21 5.91 -1.15 -9.48
CA LYS A 21 7.37 -1.15 -9.63
C LYS A 21 8.04 -0.92 -8.27
N LYS A 22 7.69 0.15 -7.56
CA LYS A 22 8.22 0.47 -6.23
C LYS A 22 7.99 -0.66 -5.23
N ILE A 23 6.77 -1.20 -5.16
CA ILE A 23 6.47 -2.33 -4.29
C ILE A 23 7.36 -3.54 -4.64
N SER A 24 7.57 -3.81 -5.92
CA SER A 24 8.36 -4.95 -6.37
C SER A 24 9.82 -4.91 -5.93
N GLU A 25 10.39 -3.71 -5.76
CA GLU A 25 11.78 -3.51 -5.30
C GLU A 25 11.99 -3.98 -3.86
N HIS A 26 10.93 -4.06 -3.06
CA HIS A 26 10.97 -4.51 -1.65
C HIS A 26 10.43 -5.93 -1.44
N LEU A 27 10.02 -6.63 -2.51
CA LEU A 27 9.62 -8.03 -2.43
C LEU A 27 10.84 -8.96 -2.36
N LYS A 28 10.72 -10.07 -1.63
CA LYS A 28 11.77 -11.10 -1.58
C LYS A 28 12.02 -11.70 -2.98
N ASN A 29 13.27 -12.09 -3.23
CA ASN A 29 13.68 -12.77 -4.45
C ASN A 29 12.68 -13.88 -4.84
N LYS A 30 12.13 -13.81 -6.07
CA LYS A 30 11.09 -14.67 -6.69
C LYS A 30 9.62 -14.30 -6.48
N TRP A 31 9.31 -13.31 -5.64
CA TRP A 31 7.94 -12.80 -5.49
C TRP A 31 7.68 -11.67 -6.48
N THR A 32 6.48 -11.64 -7.04
CA THR A 32 6.02 -10.54 -7.91
C THR A 32 4.73 -9.97 -7.33
N VAL A 33 4.44 -8.70 -7.64
CA VAL A 33 3.22 -8.04 -7.19
C VAL A 33 1.96 -8.80 -7.65
N GLN A 34 2.01 -9.43 -8.83
CA GLN A 34 0.90 -10.21 -9.37
C GLN A 34 0.60 -11.48 -8.57
N ARG A 35 1.59 -12.01 -7.82
CA ARG A 35 1.45 -13.21 -6.99
C ARG A 35 0.92 -12.93 -5.58
N LEU A 36 0.85 -11.66 -5.19
CA LEU A 36 0.21 -11.27 -3.93
C LEU A 36 -1.30 -11.54 -3.99
N SER A 37 -1.91 -11.72 -2.82
CA SER A 37 -3.37 -11.74 -2.73
C SER A 37 -3.93 -10.43 -3.30
N ARG A 38 -5.16 -10.48 -3.83
CA ARG A 38 -5.80 -9.27 -4.37
C ARG A 38 -5.98 -8.21 -3.29
N ILE A 39 -6.16 -8.63 -2.04
CA ILE A 39 -6.36 -7.75 -0.88
C ILE A 39 -5.04 -7.08 -0.52
N ASP A 40 -3.97 -7.84 -0.28
CA ASP A 40 -2.67 -7.28 0.08
C ASP A 40 -2.13 -6.35 -1.00
N ARG A 41 -2.27 -6.74 -2.28
CA ARG A 41 -1.87 -5.88 -3.40
C ARG A 41 -2.62 -4.56 -3.40
N SER A 42 -3.93 -4.59 -3.13
CA SER A 42 -4.75 -3.37 -3.13
C SER A 42 -4.37 -2.47 -1.95
N ILE A 43 -4.17 -3.05 -0.76
CA ILE A 43 -3.75 -2.32 0.44
C ILE A 43 -2.38 -1.68 0.26
N LEU A 44 -1.40 -2.43 -0.28
CA LEU A 44 -0.06 -1.87 -0.55
C LEU A 44 -0.11 -0.68 -1.51
N ARG A 45 -0.91 -0.78 -2.58
CA ARG A 45 -1.06 0.31 -3.54
C ARG A 45 -1.71 1.54 -2.92
N VAL A 46 -2.79 1.36 -2.16
CA VAL A 46 -3.48 2.47 -1.49
C VAL A 46 -2.56 3.13 -0.47
N GLY A 47 -1.95 2.35 0.42
CA GLY A 47 -1.07 2.87 1.47
C GLY A 47 0.14 3.61 0.88
N LEU A 48 0.81 3.03 -0.13
CA LEU A 48 1.95 3.69 -0.77
C LEU A 48 1.53 4.97 -1.52
N PHE A 49 0.42 4.93 -2.25
CA PHE A 49 -0.10 6.11 -2.95
C PHE A 49 -0.40 7.25 -1.97
N GLU A 50 -1.11 6.95 -0.89
CA GLU A 50 -1.46 7.93 0.14
C GLU A 50 -0.22 8.53 0.81
N MET A 51 0.76 7.70 1.17
CA MET A 51 2.04 8.15 1.76
C MET A 51 2.79 9.13 0.86
N GLU A 52 2.73 8.95 -0.46
CA GLU A 52 3.49 9.75 -1.41
C GLU A 52 2.73 11.01 -1.88
N ASN A 53 1.39 10.98 -1.89
CA ASN A 53 0.58 11.98 -2.58
C ASN A 53 -0.39 12.74 -1.66
N SER A 54 -0.72 12.22 -0.47
CA SER A 54 -1.59 12.93 0.46
C SER A 54 -0.81 14.02 1.21
N LEU A 55 -1.28 15.27 1.13
CA LEU A 55 -0.74 16.39 1.91
C LEU A 55 -1.35 16.47 3.32
N GLU A 56 -2.48 15.77 3.53
CA GLU A 56 -3.27 15.84 4.76
C GLU A 56 -2.94 14.68 5.71
N VAL A 57 -2.52 13.53 5.18
CA VAL A 57 -2.24 12.32 5.95
C VAL A 57 -0.73 12.13 6.11
N PRO A 58 -0.20 12.17 7.35
CA PRO A 58 1.19 11.85 7.59
C PRO A 58 1.51 10.42 7.16
N ARG A 59 2.70 10.18 6.58
CA ARG A 59 3.11 8.85 6.10
C ARG A 59 2.92 7.72 7.11
N LYS A 60 3.23 7.99 8.38
CA LYS A 60 3.06 6.99 9.45
C LYS A 60 1.60 6.61 9.66
N VAL A 61 0.69 7.57 9.57
CA VAL A 61 -0.76 7.33 9.72
C VAL A 61 -1.26 6.47 8.56
N ALA A 62 -0.86 6.76 7.33
CA ALA A 62 -1.19 5.93 6.17
C ALA A 62 -0.71 4.47 6.32
N ILE A 63 0.46 4.25 6.94
CA ILE A 63 0.94 2.90 7.29
C ILE A 63 0.04 2.24 8.32
N ASP A 64 -0.27 2.94 9.41
CA ASP A 64 -1.11 2.41 10.49
C ASP A 64 -2.49 2.00 9.94
N GLU A 65 -3.11 2.84 9.11
CA GLU A 65 -4.39 2.55 8.44
C GLU A 65 -4.29 1.36 7.48
N ALA A 66 -3.20 1.24 6.71
CA ALA A 66 -2.97 0.08 5.84
C ALA A 66 -2.82 -1.23 6.64
N ILE A 67 -2.19 -1.18 7.82
CA ILE A 67 -2.07 -2.34 8.73
C ILE A 67 -3.42 -2.71 9.34
N GLU A 68 -4.26 -1.73 9.67
CA GLU A 68 -5.63 -1.98 10.13
C GLU A 68 -6.46 -2.66 9.04
N MET A 69 -6.45 -2.13 7.81
CA MET A 69 -7.12 -2.78 6.66
C MET A 69 -6.62 -4.21 6.42
N ALA A 70 -5.33 -4.45 6.59
CA ALA A 70 -4.74 -5.79 6.47
C ALA A 70 -5.24 -6.75 7.56
N GLY A 71 -5.62 -6.22 8.72
CA GLY A 71 -6.27 -6.99 9.79
C GLY A 71 -7.70 -7.35 9.51
N ASP A 72 -8.44 -6.41 8.93
CA ASP A 72 -9.87 -6.57 8.71
C ASP A 72 -10.17 -7.46 7.50
N PHE A 73 -9.31 -7.40 6.47
CA PHE A 73 -9.56 -8.05 5.19
C PHE A 73 -8.49 -9.07 4.79
N GLY A 74 -7.29 -8.99 5.34
CA GLY A 74 -6.17 -9.83 4.95
C GLY A 74 -6.17 -11.22 5.60
N ASP A 75 -5.15 -12.00 5.26
CA ASP A 75 -4.86 -13.28 5.88
C ASP A 75 -4.09 -13.08 7.20
N LYS A 76 -3.85 -14.18 7.92
CA LYS A 76 -3.15 -14.20 9.22
C LYS A 76 -1.82 -13.42 9.23
N ASP A 77 -1.09 -13.44 8.12
CA ASP A 77 0.23 -12.82 7.99
C ASP A 77 0.21 -11.44 7.29
N SER A 78 -0.98 -10.96 6.88
CA SER A 78 -1.10 -9.71 6.10
C SER A 78 -0.62 -8.48 6.89
N LYS A 79 -0.97 -8.33 8.17
CA LYS A 79 -0.52 -7.18 8.98
C LYS A 79 1.00 -7.02 8.99
N SER A 80 1.72 -8.10 9.26
CA SER A 80 3.18 -8.07 9.35
C SER A 80 3.83 -7.91 7.97
N PHE A 81 3.24 -8.49 6.93
CA PHE A 81 3.66 -8.32 5.55
C PHE A 81 3.52 -6.86 5.07
N ILE A 82 2.33 -6.26 5.22
CA ILE A 82 2.06 -4.87 4.82
C ILE A 82 2.99 -3.90 5.55
N ASN A 83 3.10 -4.02 6.88
CA ASN A 83 4.02 -3.19 7.67
C ASN A 83 5.47 -3.32 7.18
N GLY A 84 5.92 -4.55 6.95
CA GLY A 84 7.29 -4.85 6.52
C GLY A 84 7.63 -4.27 5.15
N ILE A 85 6.66 -4.15 4.23
CA ILE A 85 6.86 -3.51 2.93
C ILE A 85 6.82 -2.00 3.05
N LEU A 86 5.76 -1.43 3.63
CA LEU A 86 5.55 0.02 3.64
C LEU A 86 6.58 0.79 4.48
N SER A 87 7.14 0.17 5.52
CA SER A 87 8.17 0.80 6.36
C SER A 87 9.46 1.15 5.59
N ASN A 88 9.76 0.46 4.47
CA ASN A 88 10.93 0.79 3.63
C ASN A 88 10.83 2.18 2.97
N PHE A 89 9.64 2.78 2.93
CA PHE A 89 9.39 4.09 2.30
C PHE A 89 9.41 5.26 3.29
N VAL A 90 9.68 4.98 4.57
CA VAL A 90 9.80 5.98 5.64
C VAL A 90 11.21 6.03 6.22
N GLU A 91 11.94 4.92 6.19
CA GLU A 91 13.35 4.87 6.61
C GLU A 91 14.27 5.28 5.45
N GLY A 92 14.36 6.60 5.22
CA GLY A 92 15.24 7.23 4.23
C GLY A 92 15.50 8.69 4.55
#